data_AF-A0A7V8YV57-F1
#
_entry.id   AF-A0A7V8YV57-F1
#
_cell.length_a   1.000
_cell.length_b   1.000
_cell.length_c   1.000
_cell.angle_alpha   90.00
_cell.angle_beta   90.00
_cell.angle_gamma   90.00
#
_symmetry.space_group_name_H-M   'P 1'
#
loop_
_entity.id
_entity.type
_entity.pdbx_description
1 polymer ?
#
loop_
_entity_poly.entity_id
_entity_poly.type
_entity_poly.pdbx_seq_one_letter_code
_entity_poly.pdbx_strand_id
1 'polypeptide(L)' 'MAHPPEIADLRLDLNVLGRLIDALLDDGHTGDDPLLQACAAVLRDRRRQLERLEHGVSVSVTRTV' A
#
# COMPACT_ATOMS: atom_id res chain seq x y z
N MET A 1 -7.79 17.72 9.95
CA MET A 1 -6.63 16.98 10.48
C MET A 1 -5.83 16.48 9.29
N ALA A 2 -4.61 16.97 9.09
CA ALA A 2 -3.77 16.53 7.97
C ALA A 2 -3.30 15.09 8.24
N HIS A 3 -3.56 14.17 7.31
CA HIS A 3 -2.85 12.89 7.32
C HIS A 3 -1.35 13.20 7.16
N PRO A 4 -0.45 12.54 7.91
CA PRO A 4 0.98 12.72 7.68
C PRO A 4 1.27 12.43 6.20
N PRO A 5 2.10 13.25 5.52
CA PRO A 5 2.31 13.17 4.07
C PRO A 5 2.61 11.73 3.60
N GLU A 6 3.34 10.98 4.40
CA GLU A 6 3.64 9.56 4.17
C GLU A 6 2.40 8.64 4.03
N ILE A 7 1.33 8.86 4.82
CA ILE A 7 0.09 8.08 4.71
C ILE A 7 -0.67 8.45 3.44
N ALA A 8 -0.69 9.74 3.07
CA ALA A 8 -1.34 10.19 1.86
C ALA A 8 -0.63 9.64 0.61
N ASP A 9 0.70 9.68 0.62
CA ASP A 9 1.55 9.13 -0.44
C ASP A 9 1.35 7.61 -0.58
N LEU A 10 1.34 6.87 0.54
CA LEU A 10 1.08 5.42 0.52
C LEU A 10 -0.31 5.06 -0.02
N ARG A 11 -1.34 5.85 0.31
CA ARG A 11 -2.69 5.64 -0.23
C ARG A 11 -2.74 5.90 -1.74
N LEU A 12 -2.01 6.91 -2.22
CA LEU A 12 -1.88 7.17 -3.65
C LEU A 12 -1.14 6.02 -4.34
N ASP A 13 -0.01 5.57 -3.80
CA ASP A 13 0.76 4.44 -4.31
C ASP A 13 -0.09 3.17 -4.42
N LEU A 14 -0.87 2.86 -3.37
CA LEU A 14 -1.79 1.71 -3.39
C LEU A 14 -2.87 1.85 -4.45
N ASN A 15 -3.41 3.06 -4.67
CA ASN A 15 -4.40 3.30 -5.71
C ASN A 15 -3.80 3.09 -7.12
N VAL A 16 -2.61 3.63 -7.36
CA VAL A 16 -1.91 3.50 -8.64
C VAL A 16 -1.53 2.03 -8.91
N LEU A 17 -0.98 1.33 -7.92
CA LEU A 17 -0.65 -0.10 -8.03
C LEU A 17 -1.88 -0.97 -8.28
N GLY A 18 -3.01 -0.67 -7.63
CA GLY A 18 -4.27 -1.35 -7.90
C GLY A 18 -4.70 -1.21 -9.36
N ARG A 19 -4.68 0.01 -9.90
CA ARG A 19 -5.03 0.27 -11.31
C ARG A 19 -4.06 -0.39 -12.30
N LEU A 20 -2.77 -0.45 -11.97
CA LEU A 20 -1.79 -1.16 -12.81
C LEU A 20 -2.06 -2.66 -12.83
N ILE A 21 -2.40 -3.25 -11.69
CA ILE A 21 -2.79 -4.67 -11.60
C ILE A 21 -4.06 -4.91 -12.41
N ASP A 22 -5.08 -4.06 -12.26
CA ASP A 22 -6.31 -4.17 -13.03
C ASP A 22 -6.04 -4.09 -14.54
N ALA A 23 -5.20 -3.14 -14.98
CA ALA A 23 -4.82 -3.02 -16.39
C ALA A 23 -4.07 -4.25 -16.92
N LEU A 24 -3.16 -4.84 -16.12
CA LEU A 24 -2.47 -6.08 -16.50
C LEU A 24 -3.46 -7.25 -16.61
N LEU A 25 -4.43 -7.34 -15.71
CA LEU A 25 -5.47 -8.38 -15.77
C LEU A 25 -6.36 -8.19 -17.01
N ASP A 26 -6.73 -6.95 -17.34
CA ASP A 26 -7.51 -6.61 -18.54
C ASP A 26 -6.75 -6.94 -19.83
N ASP A 27 -5.43 -6.76 -19.84
CA ASP A 27 -4.54 -7.15 -20.95
C ASP A 27 -4.31 -8.68 -21.04
N GLY A 28 -4.88 -9.45 -20.11
CA GLY A 28 -4.86 -10.92 -20.13
C GLY A 28 -3.66 -11.55 -19.41
N HIS A 29 -2.90 -10.78 -18.62
CA HIS A 29 -1.86 -11.34 -17.76
C HIS A 29 -2.50 -12.24 -16.67
N THR A 30 -1.86 -13.36 -16.38
CA THR A 30 -2.34 -14.36 -15.42
C THR A 30 -1.43 -14.45 -14.20
N GLY A 31 -1.82 -15.21 -13.17
CA GLY A 31 -1.11 -15.26 -11.89
C GLY A 31 0.36 -15.70 -11.95
N ASP A 32 0.80 -16.31 -13.05
CA ASP A 32 2.20 -16.71 -13.27
C ASP A 32 3.03 -15.62 -13.96
N ASP A 33 2.40 -14.50 -14.35
CA ASP A 33 3.08 -13.38 -14.98
C ASP A 33 4.04 -12.70 -13.98
N PRO A 34 5.35 -12.61 -14.28
CA PRO A 34 6.33 -12.05 -13.36
C PRO A 34 6.07 -10.58 -13.02
N LEU A 35 5.54 -9.79 -13.95
CA LEU A 35 5.21 -8.38 -13.73
C LEU A 35 3.99 -8.26 -12.82
N LEU A 36 2.94 -9.06 -13.05
CA LEU A 36 1.78 -9.10 -12.17
C LEU A 36 2.15 -9.53 -10.74
N GLN A 37 3.01 -10.54 -10.62
CA GLN A 37 3.53 -10.99 -9.33
C GLN A 37 4.36 -9.91 -8.62
N ALA A 38 5.21 -9.20 -9.35
CA ALA A 38 5.99 -8.08 -8.82
C ALA A 38 5.06 -6.94 -8.33
N CYS A 39 4.07 -6.55 -9.14
CA CYS A 39 3.07 -5.55 -8.75
C CYS A 39 2.30 -5.98 -7.49
N ALA A 40 1.86 -7.24 -7.41
CA ALA A 40 1.16 -7.77 -6.23
C ALA A 40 2.07 -7.85 -4.98
N ALA A 41 3.37 -8.09 -5.16
CA ALA A 41 4.33 -8.06 -4.06
C ALA A 41 4.50 -6.64 -3.50
N VAL A 42 4.69 -5.65 -4.38
CA VAL A 42 4.82 -4.23 -3.98
C VAL A 42 3.52 -3.74 -3.31
N LEU A 43 2.35 -4.08 -3.87
CA LEU A 43 1.06 -3.72 -3.28
C LEU A 43 0.93 -4.26 -1.84
N ARG A 44 1.30 -5.52 -1.60
CA ARG A 44 1.27 -6.13 -0.26
C ARG A 44 2.23 -5.43 0.71
N ASP A 45 3.43 -5.08 0.27
CA ASP A 45 4.41 -4.38 1.10
C ASP A 45 3.91 -2.98 1.50
N ARG A 46 3.42 -2.20 0.54
CA ARG A 46 2.85 -0.87 0.79
C ARG A 46 1.63 -0.92 1.71
N ARG A 47 0.78 -1.94 1.57
CA ARG A 47 -0.38 -2.11 2.46
C ARG A 47 0.05 -2.39 3.89
N ARG A 48 1.06 -3.25 4.09
CA ARG A 48 1.65 -3.48 5.42
C ARG A 48 2.31 -2.22 5.99
N GLN A 49 2.95 -1.40 5.16
CA GLN A 49 3.51 -0.13 5.62
C GLN A 49 2.40 0.83 6.07
N LEU A 50 1.33 0.95 5.28
CA LEU A 50 0.18 1.78 5.63
C LEU A 50 -0.49 1.28 6.92
N GLU A 51 -0.75 -0.02 7.04
CA GLU A 51 -1.31 -0.64 8.25
C GLU A 51 -0.42 -0.33 9.47
N ARG A 52 0.92 -0.46 9.34
CA ARG A 52 1.86 -0.13 10.42
C ARG A 52 1.83 1.34 10.82
N LEU A 53 1.67 2.26 9.87
CA LEU A 53 1.61 3.69 10.18
C LEU A 53 0.26 4.06 10.80
N GLU A 54 -0.84 3.56 10.25
CA GLU A 54 -2.18 3.80 10.78
C GLU A 54 -2.36 3.23 12.20
N HIS A 55 -1.79 2.05 12.49
CA HIS A 55 -1.85 1.43 13.82
C HIS A 55 -0.71 1.86 14.76
N GLY A 56 0.45 2.24 14.22
CA GLY A 56 1.62 2.72 14.98
C GLY A 56 1.48 4.16 15.48
N VAL A 57 0.71 5.00 14.78
CA VAL A 57 0.27 6.32 15.28
C VAL A 57 -0.56 6.17 16.57
N SER A 58 -1.19 5.00 16.80
CA SER A 58 -1.97 4.73 18.00
C SER A 58 -1.15 4.39 19.27
N VAL A 59 0.17 4.13 19.16
CA VAL A 59 0.97 3.62 20.31
C VAL A 59 1.96 4.65 20.90
N SER A 60 2.09 5.86 20.33
CA SER A 60 3.03 6.87 20.87
C SER A 60 2.41 7.91 21.83
N VAL A 61 1.19 7.71 22.31
CA VAL A 61 0.58 8.60 23.33
C VAL A 61 0.25 7.83 24.61
N THR A 62 1.22 7.14 25.19
CA THR A 62 1.21 6.90 26.65
C THR A 62 2.61 6.59 27.15
N ARG A 63 3.29 7.59 27.74
CA ARG A 63 3.85 7.55 29.10
C ARG A 63 4.84 8.71 29.31
N THR A 64 4.30 9.83 29.77
CA THR A 64 5.04 10.77 30.62
C THR A 64 4.07 11.23 31.69
N VAL A 65 4.09 10.53 32.83
CA VAL A 65 3.90 10.99 34.20
C VAL A 65 4.24 9.83 35.14
#